data_AF-A0A4S2V9Z1-F1
#
_entry.id   AF-A0A4S2V9Z1-F1
#
_cell.length_a   1.000
_cell.length_b   1.000
_cell.length_c   1.000
_cell.angle_alpha   90.00
_cell.angle_beta   90.00
_cell.angle_gamma   90.00
#
_symmetry.space_group_name_H-M   'P 1'
#
loop_
_entity.id
_entity.type
_entity.pdbx_description
1 polymer ?
#
loop_
_entity_poly.entity_id
_entity_poly.type
_entity_poly.pdbx_seq_one_letter_code
_entity_poly.pdbx_strand_id
1 'polypeptide(L)'
;MISHSRRHCVVELQALPSRIGQIRRIVSAQLRHWQLDPLIDRAALGVTELLGNVHRHAQPDKTCVVEIELRLGRLTVSVIDSDPRLPVLRPTQAGPLETSGRGLALVEALSEAWGVRERPDGPGKTVWFSLTAAPAAVAPTLPVSIAARPVPEPARTVVVAVDPATVPAALPVPAPVAVRPG
;
A
#
# COMPACT_ATOMS: atom_id res chain seq x y z
N MET A 1 34.81 -25.71 5.07
CA MET A 1 33.57 -25.86 4.29
C MET A 1 32.48 -25.15 5.06
N ILE A 2 32.14 -23.90 4.69
CA ILE A 2 31.15 -23.10 5.42
C ILE A 2 29.76 -23.62 5.05
N SER A 3 29.13 -24.36 5.97
CA SER A 3 27.73 -24.78 5.85
C SER A 3 26.86 -23.55 6.09
N HIS A 4 26.34 -22.96 5.01
CA HIS A 4 25.38 -21.87 5.14
C HIS A 4 24.04 -22.44 5.59
N SER A 5 23.60 -22.06 6.79
CA SER A 5 22.30 -22.47 7.32
C SER A 5 21.19 -21.94 6.41
N ARG A 6 20.52 -22.85 5.68
CA ARG A 6 19.30 -22.57 4.91
C ARG A 6 18.13 -22.63 5.88
N ARG A 7 17.36 -21.54 5.99
CA ARG A 7 16.09 -21.55 6.72
C ARG A 7 14.96 -21.51 5.71
N HIS A 8 13.95 -22.34 5.92
CA HIS A 8 12.92 -22.59 4.93
C HIS A 8 11.58 -22.86 5.60
N CYS A 9 10.50 -22.32 5.03
CA CYS A 9 9.13 -22.50 5.50
C CYS A 9 8.20 -22.59 4.28
N VAL A 10 7.29 -23.55 4.29
CA VAL A 10 6.32 -23.79 3.21
C VAL A 10 4.93 -23.85 3.79
N VAL A 11 3.98 -23.18 3.14
CA VAL A 11 2.57 -23.20 3.54
C VAL A 11 1.70 -23.35 2.30
N GLU A 12 0.87 -24.38 2.29
CA GLU A 12 -0.14 -24.57 1.27
C GLU A 12 -1.47 -23.95 1.70
N LEU A 13 -2.15 -23.31 0.75
CA LEU A 13 -3.44 -22.67 1.02
C LEU A 13 -4.27 -22.48 -0.24
N GLN A 14 -5.54 -22.18 -0.04
CA GLN A 14 -6.35 -21.46 -1.02
C GLN A 14 -6.28 -19.97 -0.75
N ALA A 15 -6.02 -19.17 -1.78
CA ALA A 15 -5.89 -17.71 -1.70
C ALA A 15 -7.25 -17.02 -1.50
N LEU A 16 -7.91 -17.25 -0.37
CA LEU A 16 -9.14 -16.58 0.05
C LEU A 16 -8.80 -15.39 0.96
N PRO A 17 -9.58 -14.28 0.98
CA PRO A 17 -9.25 -13.10 1.76
C PRO A 17 -8.95 -13.38 3.25
N SER A 18 -9.71 -14.27 3.88
CA SER A 18 -9.48 -14.71 5.27
C SER A 18 -8.16 -15.47 5.45
N ARG A 19 -7.78 -16.31 4.48
CA ARG A 19 -6.52 -17.07 4.45
C ARG A 19 -5.33 -16.17 4.17
N ILE A 20 -5.46 -15.16 3.31
CA ILE A 20 -4.40 -14.18 3.05
C ILE A 20 -4.00 -13.46 4.35
N GLY A 21 -5.00 -13.03 5.15
CA GLY A 21 -4.74 -12.45 6.46
C GLY A 21 -4.09 -13.40 7.47
N GLN A 22 -4.30 -14.71 7.33
CA GLN A 22 -3.60 -15.75 8.11
C GLN A 22 -2.14 -15.88 7.65
N ILE A 23 -1.88 -15.97 6.35
CA ILE A 23 -0.52 -16.07 5.80
C ILE A 23 0.31 -14.85 6.18
N ARG A 24 -0.26 -13.65 6.11
CA ARG A 24 0.43 -12.42 6.55
C ARG A 24 0.97 -12.57 7.97
N ARG A 25 0.14 -13.09 8.89
CA ARG A 25 0.54 -13.34 10.29
C ARG A 25 1.59 -14.43 10.42
N ILE A 26 1.46 -15.52 9.64
CA ILE A 26 2.43 -16.63 9.62
C ILE A 26 3.80 -16.12 9.14
N VAL A 27 3.84 -15.37 8.04
CA VAL A 27 5.06 -14.75 7.50
C VAL A 27 5.70 -13.84 8.55
N SER A 28 4.92 -12.94 9.18
CA SER A 28 5.46 -12.08 10.25
C SER A 28 6.03 -12.89 11.42
N ALA A 29 5.33 -13.95 11.87
CA ALA A 29 5.80 -14.80 12.97
C ALA A 29 7.08 -15.56 12.59
N GLN A 30 7.16 -16.08 11.37
CA GLN A 30 8.33 -16.79 10.86
C GLN A 30 9.56 -15.88 10.79
N LEU A 31 9.38 -14.65 10.31
CA LEU A 31 10.47 -13.67 10.22
C LEU A 31 10.97 -13.25 11.61
N ARG A 32 10.08 -13.07 12.60
CA ARG A 32 10.49 -12.85 14.00
C ARG A 32 11.29 -14.02 14.56
N HIS A 33 10.83 -15.24 14.30
CA HIS A 33 11.56 -16.44 14.71
C HIS A 33 12.96 -16.53 14.08
N TRP A 34 13.14 -15.94 12.89
CA TRP A 34 14.43 -15.83 12.21
C TRP A 34 15.23 -14.56 12.55
N GLN A 35 14.76 -13.72 13.48
CA GLN A 35 15.36 -12.42 13.83
C GLN A 35 15.46 -11.45 12.63
N LEU A 36 14.46 -11.44 11.76
CA LEU A 36 14.37 -10.59 10.57
C LEU A 36 13.29 -9.50 10.72
N ASP A 37 13.12 -8.96 11.92
CA ASP A 37 12.10 -7.96 12.25
C ASP A 37 12.02 -6.78 11.26
N PRO A 38 13.13 -6.19 10.78
CA PRO A 38 13.10 -5.08 9.82
C PRO A 38 12.48 -5.45 8.46
N LEU A 39 12.38 -6.73 8.12
CA LEU A 39 11.83 -7.20 6.84
C LEU A 39 10.33 -7.53 6.91
N ILE A 40 9.73 -7.55 8.10
CA ILE A 40 8.37 -8.06 8.32
C ILE A 40 7.36 -7.32 7.45
N ASP A 41 7.35 -5.98 7.49
CA ASP A 41 6.33 -5.19 6.80
C ASP A 41 6.46 -5.32 5.27
N ARG A 42 7.69 -5.27 4.74
CA ARG A 42 7.97 -5.46 3.31
C ARG A 42 7.55 -6.86 2.84
N ALA A 43 7.93 -7.90 3.59
CA ALA A 43 7.59 -9.28 3.24
C ALA A 43 6.07 -9.55 3.35
N ALA A 44 5.43 -9.06 4.41
CA ALA A 44 4.01 -9.20 4.65
C ALA A 44 3.16 -8.47 3.60
N LEU A 45 3.59 -7.29 3.14
CA LEU A 45 2.94 -6.59 2.04
C LEU A 45 3.15 -7.33 0.72
N GLY A 46 4.40 -7.68 0.38
CA GLY A 46 4.70 -8.36 -0.88
C GLY A 46 3.94 -9.68 -1.04
N VAL A 47 3.90 -10.52 0.00
CA VAL A 47 3.12 -11.78 -0.04
C VAL A 47 1.62 -11.53 -0.16
N THR A 48 1.10 -10.46 0.44
CA THR A 48 -0.33 -10.09 0.33
C THR A 48 -0.67 -9.71 -1.11
N GLU A 49 0.20 -8.94 -1.77
CA GLU A 49 0.00 -8.58 -3.18
C GLU A 49 0.06 -9.79 -4.12
N LEU A 50 1.03 -10.69 -3.91
CA LEU A 50 1.13 -11.92 -4.70
C LEU A 50 -0.08 -12.83 -4.50
N LEU A 51 -0.52 -13.05 -3.26
CA LEU A 51 -1.72 -13.84 -2.98
C LEU A 51 -2.99 -13.15 -3.48
N GLY A 52 -3.04 -11.82 -3.48
CA GLY A 52 -4.11 -11.05 -4.10
C GLY A 52 -4.20 -11.30 -5.61
N ASN A 53 -3.05 -11.45 -6.28
CA ASN A 53 -3.02 -11.82 -7.70
C ASN A 53 -3.54 -13.25 -7.92
N VAL A 54 -3.12 -14.22 -7.10
CA VAL A 54 -3.67 -15.59 -7.15
C VAL A 54 -5.18 -15.55 -6.94
N HIS A 55 -5.66 -14.85 -5.91
CA HIS A 55 -7.08 -14.74 -5.60
C HIS A 55 -7.93 -14.22 -6.77
N ARG A 56 -7.42 -13.19 -7.46
CA ARG A 56 -8.13 -12.54 -8.57
C ARG A 56 -8.05 -13.32 -9.88
N HIS A 57 -6.93 -13.98 -10.14
CA HIS A 57 -6.61 -14.45 -11.48
C HIS A 57 -6.48 -15.95 -11.60
N ALA A 58 -6.00 -16.67 -10.58
CA ALA A 58 -5.77 -18.12 -10.69
C ALA A 58 -7.10 -18.89 -10.77
N GLN A 59 -7.15 -19.84 -11.69
CA GLN A 59 -8.28 -20.74 -11.90
C GLN A 59 -7.79 -22.20 -11.91
N PRO A 60 -8.64 -23.18 -11.56
CA PRO A 60 -10.04 -23.04 -11.14
C PRO A 60 -10.23 -22.79 -9.63
N ASP A 61 -9.30 -23.24 -8.78
CA ASP A 61 -9.50 -23.43 -7.34
C ASP A 61 -8.71 -22.45 -6.45
N LYS A 62 -7.82 -21.65 -7.04
CA LYS A 62 -6.99 -20.65 -6.34
C LYS A 62 -6.06 -21.27 -5.30
N THR A 63 -5.73 -22.55 -5.46
CA THR A 63 -4.76 -23.25 -4.62
C THR A 63 -3.36 -22.76 -4.97
N CYS A 64 -2.55 -22.51 -3.95
CA CYS A 64 -1.17 -22.08 -4.11
C CYS A 64 -0.32 -22.50 -2.91
N VAL A 65 1.00 -22.44 -3.12
CA VAL A 65 2.02 -22.69 -2.11
C VAL A 65 2.79 -21.40 -1.90
N VAL A 66 2.97 -21.01 -0.64
CA VAL A 66 3.87 -19.93 -0.24
C VAL A 66 5.14 -20.56 0.31
N GLU A 67 6.27 -20.21 -0.29
CA GLU A 67 7.60 -20.63 0.13
C GLU A 67 8.40 -19.42 0.62
N ILE A 68 9.02 -19.53 1.79
CA ILE A 68 9.88 -18.51 2.37
C ILE A 68 11.26 -19.15 2.59
N GLU A 69 12.28 -18.62 1.92
CA GLU A 69 13.66 -19.11 2.04
C GLU A 69 14.59 -17.98 2.46
N LEU A 70 15.40 -18.22 3.50
CA LEU A 70 16.56 -17.40 3.83
C LEU A 70 17.83 -18.16 3.47
N ARG A 71 18.59 -17.63 2.52
CA ARG A 71 19.86 -18.20 2.07
C ARG A 71 20.85 -17.09 1.73
N LEU A 72 22.06 -17.18 2.28
CA LEU A 72 23.17 -16.24 2.02
C LEU A 72 22.77 -14.76 2.24
N GLY A 73 21.99 -14.47 3.29
CA GLY A 73 21.53 -13.11 3.59
C GLY A 73 20.45 -12.57 2.64
N ARG A 74 19.86 -13.42 1.79
CA ARG A 74 18.73 -13.09 0.93
C ARG A 74 17.49 -13.84 1.41
N LEU A 75 16.46 -13.10 1.77
CA LEU A 75 15.12 -13.62 1.98
C LEU A 75 14.40 -13.65 0.63
N THR A 76 13.90 -14.80 0.21
CA THR A 76 13.07 -14.96 -0.99
C THR A 76 11.70 -15.46 -0.56
N VAL A 77 10.65 -14.81 -1.06
CA VAL A 77 9.27 -15.23 -0.88
C VAL A 77 8.70 -15.58 -2.25
N SER A 78 8.21 -16.80 -2.38
CA SER A 78 7.68 -17.34 -3.63
C SER A 78 6.22 -17.75 -3.43
N VAL A 79 5.39 -17.49 -4.42
CA VAL A 79 4.01 -17.99 -4.51
C VAL A 79 3.89 -18.82 -5.77
N ILE A 80 3.58 -20.09 -5.58
CA ILE A 80 3.45 -21.10 -6.64
C ILE A 80 1.97 -21.41 -6.83
N ASP A 81 1.45 -21.23 -8.04
CA ASP A 81 0.08 -21.59 -8.39
C ASP A 81 0.03 -22.42 -9.67
N SER A 82 -1.07 -23.14 -9.88
CA SER A 82 -1.22 -24.08 -11.01
C SER A 82 -1.65 -23.40 -12.32
N ASP A 83 -1.90 -22.08 -12.32
CA ASP A 83 -2.34 -21.35 -13.49
C ASP A 83 -1.13 -20.86 -14.30
N PRO A 84 -0.96 -21.29 -15.57
CA PRO A 84 0.20 -20.93 -16.36
C PRO A 84 0.19 -19.48 -16.85
N ARG A 85 -0.93 -18.75 -16.70
CA ARG A 85 -1.03 -17.36 -17.18
C ARG A 85 -0.08 -16.46 -16.40
N LEU A 86 0.90 -15.91 -17.11
CA LEU A 86 1.88 -14.99 -16.54
C LEU A 86 1.21 -13.68 -16.13
N PRO A 87 1.58 -13.11 -14.98
CA PRO A 87 1.01 -11.84 -14.54
C PRO A 87 1.56 -10.70 -15.39
N VAL A 88 0.69 -9.75 -15.75
CA VAL A 88 1.05 -8.57 -16.55
C VAL A 88 1.34 -7.41 -15.62
N LEU A 89 2.55 -6.84 -15.71
CA LEU A 89 2.86 -5.56 -15.09
C LEU A 89 2.07 -4.45 -15.79
N ARG A 90 1.26 -3.73 -15.02
CA ARG A 90 0.61 -2.51 -15.50
C ARG A 90 1.33 -1.29 -14.93
N PRO A 91 1.65 -0.28 -15.76
CA PRO A 91 2.22 0.97 -15.27
C PRO A 91 1.31 1.63 -14.23
N THR A 92 1.91 2.27 -13.23
CA THR A 92 1.21 2.96 -12.14
C THR A 92 0.34 4.15 -12.60
N GLN A 93 0.45 4.54 -13.89
CA GLN A 93 -0.35 5.59 -14.53
C GLN A 93 -1.77 5.16 -14.94
N ALA A 94 -2.21 3.93 -14.62
CA ALA A 94 -3.61 3.57 -14.70
C ALA A 94 -4.45 4.57 -13.88
N GLY A 95 -5.60 5.00 -14.41
CA GLY A 95 -6.35 6.16 -13.91
C GLY A 95 -6.59 6.15 -12.38
N PRO A 96 -6.84 7.31 -11.73
CA PRO A 96 -6.90 7.42 -10.28
C PRO A 96 -7.86 6.45 -9.57
N LEU A 97 -8.89 5.99 -10.29
CA LEU A 97 -9.93 5.06 -9.85
C LEU A 97 -9.62 3.58 -10.12
N GLU A 98 -8.59 3.26 -10.91
CA GLU A 98 -8.16 1.88 -11.15
C GLU A 98 -7.33 1.36 -9.97
N THR A 99 -7.96 0.53 -9.14
CA THR A 99 -7.33 -0.16 -8.00
C THR A 99 -6.75 -1.53 -8.39
N SER A 100 -7.11 -2.06 -9.57
CA SER A 100 -6.66 -3.35 -10.08
C SER A 100 -5.33 -3.24 -10.82
N GLY A 101 -4.37 -4.11 -10.53
CA GLY A 101 -3.10 -4.21 -11.27
C GLY A 101 -1.89 -3.51 -10.64
N ARG A 102 -2.05 -2.79 -9.52
CA ARG A 102 -0.92 -2.15 -8.80
C ARG A 102 -0.07 -3.13 -7.99
N GLY A 103 -0.56 -4.34 -7.73
CA GLY A 103 0.07 -5.28 -6.79
C GLY A 103 1.50 -5.66 -7.17
N LEU A 104 1.77 -5.91 -8.45
CA LEU A 104 3.15 -6.19 -8.88
C LEU A 104 4.03 -4.95 -8.90
N ALA A 105 3.50 -3.76 -9.20
CA ALA A 105 4.27 -2.51 -9.11
C ALA A 105 4.69 -2.22 -7.66
N LEU A 106 3.84 -2.57 -6.68
CA LEU A 106 4.20 -2.51 -5.27
C LEU A 106 5.30 -3.52 -4.93
N VAL A 107 5.18 -4.77 -5.40
CA VAL A 107 6.22 -5.80 -5.22
C VAL A 107 7.55 -5.34 -5.83
N GLU A 108 7.53 -4.75 -7.01
CA GLU A 108 8.70 -4.18 -7.67
C GLU A 108 9.33 -3.07 -6.82
N ALA A 109 8.54 -2.09 -6.38
CA ALA A 109 9.03 -0.97 -5.59
C ALA A 109 9.59 -1.37 -4.20
N LEU A 110 9.07 -2.45 -3.60
CA LEU A 110 9.48 -2.90 -2.26
C LEU A 110 10.58 -3.95 -2.25
N SER A 111 10.97 -4.53 -3.39
CA SER A 111 11.89 -5.67 -3.46
C SER A 111 13.22 -5.30 -4.09
N GLU A 112 14.25 -6.09 -3.78
CA GLU A 112 15.56 -5.94 -4.42
C GLU A 112 15.57 -6.56 -5.82
N ALA A 113 14.78 -7.62 -5.98
CA ALA A 113 14.53 -8.29 -7.24
C ALA A 113 13.24 -9.10 -7.10
N TRP A 114 12.52 -9.23 -8.20
CA TRP A 114 11.35 -10.09 -8.31
C TRP A 114 11.32 -10.72 -9.70
N GLY A 115 10.49 -11.74 -9.88
CA GLY A 115 10.33 -12.36 -11.19
C GLY A 115 9.25 -13.41 -11.23
N VAL A 116 9.12 -14.01 -12.41
CA VAL A 116 8.21 -15.10 -12.68
C VAL A 116 8.98 -16.24 -13.35
N ARG A 117 8.69 -17.47 -12.96
CA ARG A 117 9.21 -18.67 -13.62
C ARG A 117 8.07 -19.66 -13.83
N GLU A 118 8.03 -20.30 -14.97
CA GLU A 118 7.14 -21.44 -15.20
C GLU A 118 7.57 -22.63 -14.34
N ARG A 119 6.62 -23.46 -13.92
CA ARG A 119 6.96 -24.68 -13.18
C ARG A 119 7.67 -25.67 -14.12
N PRO A 120 8.83 -26.23 -13.73
CA PRO A 120 9.54 -27.19 -14.57
C PRO A 120 8.78 -28.52 -14.73
N ASP A 121 7.97 -28.89 -13.73
CA ASP A 121 7.32 -30.21 -13.65
C ASP A 121 5.85 -30.21 -14.10
N GLY A 122 5.39 -29.17 -14.82
CA GLY A 122 4.03 -29.11 -15.35
C GLY A 122 3.42 -27.71 -15.36
N PRO A 123 2.09 -27.60 -15.57
CA PRO A 123 1.43 -26.31 -15.65
C PRO A 123 1.51 -25.53 -14.34
N GLY A 124 1.59 -24.21 -14.46
CA GLY A 124 1.66 -23.27 -13.36
C GLY A 124 2.90 -22.40 -13.40
N LYS A 125 3.01 -21.54 -12.40
CA LYS A 125 4.07 -20.55 -12.30
C LYS A 125 4.45 -20.30 -10.85
N THR A 126 5.66 -19.79 -10.69
CA THR A 126 6.19 -19.25 -9.45
C THR A 126 6.40 -17.76 -9.65
N VAL A 127 5.70 -16.93 -8.89
CA VAL A 127 5.98 -15.50 -8.77
C VAL A 127 6.74 -15.29 -7.47
N TRP A 128 7.85 -14.58 -7.50
CA TRP A 128 8.72 -14.43 -6.34
C TRP A 128 9.26 -13.01 -6.22
N PHE A 129 9.63 -12.64 -5.01
CA PHE A 129 10.41 -11.43 -4.72
C PHE A 129 11.46 -11.71 -3.65
N SER A 130 12.48 -10.86 -3.61
CA SER A 130 13.58 -11.00 -2.66
C SER A 130 13.90 -9.71 -1.90
N LEU A 131 14.34 -9.87 -0.66
CA LEU A 131 14.75 -8.82 0.25
C LEU A 131 16.15 -9.14 0.79
N THR A 132 16.97 -8.12 0.95
CA THR A 132 18.28 -8.26 1.60
C THR A 132 18.09 -8.27 3.11
N ALA A 133 18.43 -9.40 3.75
CA ALA A 133 18.63 -9.47 5.18
C ALA A 133 20.01 -8.86 5.48
N ALA A 134 20.07 -7.53 5.55
CA ALA A 134 21.26 -6.86 6.06
C ALA A 134 21.55 -7.41 7.47
N PRO A 135 22.81 -7.68 7.82
CA PRO A 135 23.16 -7.79 9.23
C PRO A 135 22.70 -6.49 9.88
N ALA A 136 21.93 -6.57 10.96
CA ALA A 136 21.41 -5.39 11.64
C ALA A 136 22.59 -4.45 11.95
N ALA A 137 22.75 -3.40 11.15
CA ALA A 137 23.64 -2.32 11.51
C ALA A 137 22.97 -1.69 12.73
N VAL A 138 23.60 -1.85 13.89
CA VAL A 138 23.26 -1.06 15.06
C VAL A 138 23.57 0.38 14.68
N ALA A 139 22.58 1.08 14.13
CA ALA A 139 22.69 2.50 13.86
C ALA A 139 22.80 3.19 15.24
N PRO A 140 23.82 4.04 15.48
CA PRO A 140 23.78 4.89 16.66
C PRO A 140 22.51 5.73 16.59
N THR A 141 21.68 5.64 17.62
CA THR A 141 20.49 6.46 17.80
C THR A 141 20.95 7.91 17.94
N LEU A 142 21.01 8.63 16.82
CA LEU A 142 21.00 10.08 16.88
C LEU A 142 19.60 10.50 17.36
N PRO A 143 19.48 11.32 18.42
CA PRO A 143 18.19 11.75 18.90
C PRO A 143 17.48 12.51 17.78
N VAL A 144 16.29 12.03 17.42
CA VAL A 144 15.39 12.72 16.49
C VAL A 144 14.95 14.02 17.16
N SER A 145 15.49 15.15 16.69
CA SER A 145 14.95 16.46 17.04
C SER A 145 13.71 16.69 16.18
N ILE A 146 12.53 16.52 16.79
CA ILE A 146 11.29 17.01 16.19
C ILE A 146 11.27 18.52 16.38
N ALA A 147 11.69 19.26 15.36
CA ALA A 147 11.48 20.70 15.33
C ALA A 147 9.98 20.96 15.34
N ALA A 148 9.45 21.41 16.47
CA ALA A 148 8.08 21.87 16.58
C ALA A 148 7.88 23.04 15.61
N ARG A 149 7.00 22.86 14.63
CA ARG A 149 6.50 23.97 13.83
C ARG A 149 5.71 24.89 14.76
N PRO A 150 6.02 26.20 14.85
CA PRO A 150 5.23 27.11 15.68
C PRO A 150 3.78 27.10 15.20
N VAL A 151 2.87 26.84 16.13
CA VAL A 151 1.41 26.92 15.91
C VAL A 151 1.08 28.35 15.51
N PRO A 152 0.42 28.60 14.35
CA PRO A 152 -0.03 29.94 14.01
C PRO A 152 -1.08 30.40 15.03
N GLU A 153 -0.86 31.57 15.64
CA GLU A 153 -1.80 32.17 16.61
C GLU A 153 -3.20 32.34 15.99
N PRO A 154 -4.27 32.16 16.78
CA PRO A 154 -5.63 32.39 16.30
C PRO A 154 -5.79 33.87 15.90
N ALA A 155 -6.30 34.09 14.69
CA ALA A 155 -6.55 35.43 14.17
C ALA A 155 -7.50 36.20 15.10
N ARG A 156 -7.07 37.40 15.53
CA ARG A 156 -7.89 38.33 16.31
C ARG A 156 -9.12 38.73 15.50
N THR A 157 -10.31 38.40 15.99
CA THR A 157 -11.58 38.90 15.47
C THR A 157 -11.64 40.42 15.69
N VAL A 158 -11.60 41.19 14.61
CA VAL A 158 -11.85 42.64 14.65
C VAL A 158 -13.36 42.85 14.63
N VAL A 159 -13.92 43.38 15.72
CA VAL A 159 -15.31 43.87 15.74
C VAL A 159 -15.30 45.28 15.16
N VAL A 160 -15.88 45.45 13.97
CA VAL A 160 -16.10 46.76 13.37
C VAL A 160 -17.37 47.35 13.96
N ALA A 161 -17.24 48.44 14.71
CA ALA A 161 -18.38 49.26 15.13
C ALA A 161 -18.90 50.03 13.91
N VAL A 162 -20.19 49.92 13.63
CA VAL A 162 -20.87 50.69 12.58
C VAL A 162 -21.35 52.00 13.19
N ASP A 163 -20.88 53.12 12.66
CA ASP A 163 -21.21 54.47 13.12
C ASP A 163 -22.59 54.91 12.59
N PRO A 164 -23.57 55.30 13.44
CA PRO A 164 -24.93 55.59 13.00
C PRO A 164 -25.08 57.06 12.58
N ALA A 165 -24.45 57.48 11.49
CA ALA A 165 -24.63 58.84 10.99
C ALA A 165 -24.37 59.00 9.49
N THR A 166 -25.19 58.38 8.63
CA THR A 166 -25.41 58.91 7.27
C THR A 166 -26.79 58.48 6.77
N VAL A 167 -27.77 59.40 6.90
CA VAL A 167 -29.06 59.29 6.21
C VAL A 167 -28.91 60.05 4.88
N PRO A 168 -29.07 59.42 3.70
CA PRO A 168 -29.20 60.17 2.46
C PRO A 168 -30.62 60.73 2.35
N ALA A 169 -30.69 62.04 2.09
CA ALA A 169 -31.89 62.82 1.92
C ALA A 169 -32.74 62.38 0.70
N ALA A 170 -34.03 62.70 0.81
CA ALA A 170 -35.11 62.27 -0.06
C ALA A 170 -34.95 62.64 -1.54
N LEU A 171 -35.36 61.72 -2.42
CA LEU A 171 -35.62 61.99 -3.83
C LEU A 171 -37.07 62.51 -3.99
N PRO A 172 -37.33 63.48 -4.89
CA PRO A 172 -38.63 64.11 -5.05
C PRO A 172 -39.68 63.21 -5.72
N VAL A 173 -40.90 63.30 -5.20
CA VAL A 173 -42.11 62.58 -5.62
C VAL A 173 -42.63 63.09 -6.96
N PRO A 174 -42.94 62.23 -7.95
CA PRO A 174 -43.69 62.64 -9.13
C PRO A 174 -45.21 62.71 -8.86
N ALA A 175 -45.84 63.74 -9.40
CA ALA A 175 -47.26 64.11 -9.23
C ALA A 175 -48.23 63.04 -9.77
N PRO A 176 -49.47 62.98 -9.24
CA PRO A 176 -50.46 61.97 -9.63
C PRO A 176 -51.10 62.28 -10.99
N VAL A 177 -51.06 61.30 -11.89
CA VAL A 177 -51.91 61.27 -13.09
C VAL A 177 -53.25 60.65 -12.71
N ALA A 178 -54.31 61.46 -12.78
CA ALA A 178 -55.70 61.01 -12.72
C ALA A 178 -56.16 60.51 -14.09
N VAL A 179 -57.16 59.60 -14.09
CA VAL A 179 -58.20 59.26 -15.10
C VAL A 179 -58.39 57.73 -15.11
N ARG A 180 -59.58 57.09 -15.14
CA ARG A 180 -61.01 57.31 -14.81
C ARG A 180 -61.63 55.88 -14.80
N PRO A 181 -62.74 55.60 -14.08
CA PRO A 181 -63.39 54.29 -14.14
C PRO A 181 -64.28 54.15 -15.38
N GLY A 182 -64.22 52.98 -16.01
CA GLY A 182 -65.14 52.50 -17.05
C GLY A 182 -65.19 50.98 -17.00
#